data_AF-A0A1W2H9B7-F1
#
_entry.id   AF-A0A1W2H9B7-F1
#
_cell.length_a   1.000
_cell.length_b   1.000
_cell.length_c   1.000
_cell.angle_alpha   90.00
_cell.angle_beta   90.00
_cell.angle_gamma   90.00
#
_symmetry.space_group_name_H-M   'P 1'
#
loop_
_entity.id
_entity.type
_entity.pdbx_description
1 polymer ?
#
loop_
_entity_poly.entity_id
_entity_poly.type
_entity_poly.pdbx_seq_one_letter_code
_entity_poly.pdbx_strand_id
1 'polypeptide(L)'
;MIHAEMYRAINASNLTAKELDFRETFEAYTSIYVGDNDSHHNYMANFWVDRMADMLEQIHLQLGYSNLNNFLTTFAYPTGIPKDFYKGLAWEGLKYEEVKGWKNKTKEQKDEIDFHIDKAKYGTKNCN
;
A
#
# COMPACT_ATOMS: atom_id res chain seq x y z
N MET A 1 -4.63 -8.34 5.49
CA MET A 1 -5.09 -7.42 6.56
C MET A 1 -5.99 -6.31 6.02
N ILE A 2 -5.57 -5.53 5.02
CA ILE A 2 -6.38 -4.41 4.48
C ILE A 2 -7.66 -4.88 3.78
N HIS A 3 -7.59 -5.92 2.94
CA HIS A 3 -8.80 -6.55 2.38
C HIS A 3 -9.79 -7.03 3.46
N ALA A 4 -9.29 -7.59 4.56
CA ALA A 4 -10.13 -8.07 5.65
C ALA A 4 -10.78 -6.91 6.43
N GLU A 5 -10.05 -5.81 6.62
CA GLU A 5 -10.58 -4.60 7.28
C GLU A 5 -11.64 -3.91 6.41
N MET A 6 -11.41 -3.80 5.11
CA MET A 6 -12.41 -3.31 4.15
C MET A 6 -13.65 -4.20 4.17
N TYR A 7 -13.45 -5.52 4.10
CA TYR A 7 -14.55 -6.48 4.17
C TYR A 7 -15.34 -6.36 5.47
N ARG A 8 -14.68 -6.18 6.62
CA ARG A 8 -15.34 -5.92 7.90
C ARG A 8 -16.18 -4.65 7.85
N ALA A 9 -15.58 -3.53 7.40
CA ALA A 9 -16.25 -2.23 7.38
C ALA A 9 -17.45 -2.17 6.42
N ILE A 10 -17.39 -2.90 5.30
CA ILE A 10 -18.50 -2.99 4.34
C ILE A 10 -19.66 -3.84 4.93
N ASN A 11 -19.35 -4.96 5.57
CA ASN A 11 -20.36 -5.95 5.99
C ASN A 11 -20.85 -5.83 7.44
N ALA A 12 -20.27 -4.94 8.24
CA ALA A 12 -20.67 -4.78 9.64
C ALA A 12 -22.00 -3.99 9.78
N SER A 13 -22.81 -4.39 10.77
CA SER A 13 -24.13 -3.81 11.04
C SER A 13 -24.10 -2.63 12.02
N ASN A 14 -23.10 -2.56 12.90
CA ASN A 14 -22.93 -1.49 13.88
C ASN A 14 -21.64 -0.71 13.58
N LEU A 15 -21.75 0.23 12.65
CA LEU A 15 -20.61 1.04 12.19
C LEU A 15 -20.47 2.32 13.00
N THR A 16 -19.22 2.71 13.24
CA THR A 16 -18.90 4.08 13.66
C THR A 16 -19.15 5.06 12.50
N ALA A 17 -19.28 6.35 12.78
CA ALA A 17 -19.46 7.38 11.75
C ALA A 17 -18.37 7.36 10.67
N LYS A 18 -17.13 7.05 11.05
CA LYS A 18 -15.99 6.92 10.13
C LYS A 18 -16.10 5.69 9.23
N GLU A 19 -16.62 4.58 9.75
CA GLU A 19 -16.82 3.37 8.94
C GLU A 19 -18.01 3.51 8.00
N LEU A 20 -19.05 4.26 8.39
CA LEU A 20 -20.15 4.63 7.50
C LEU A 20 -19.66 5.46 6.31
N ASP A 21 -18.91 6.53 6.58
CA ASP A 21 -18.33 7.40 5.53
C ASP A 21 -17.43 6.63 4.56
N PHE A 22 -16.60 5.71 5.09
CA PHE A 22 -15.82 4.80 4.26
C PHE A 22 -16.70 3.91 3.39
N ARG A 23 -17.70 3.23 3.97
CA ARG A 23 -18.58 2.32 3.24
C ARG A 23 -19.32 3.05 2.12
N GLU A 24 -19.89 4.21 2.40
CA GLU A 24 -20.60 5.02 1.39
C GLU A 24 -19.66 5.48 0.28
N THR A 25 -18.46 5.96 0.62
CA THR A 25 -17.45 6.37 -0.37
C THR A 25 -17.00 5.19 -1.24
N PHE A 26 -16.83 4.02 -0.63
CA PHE A 26 -16.43 2.80 -1.32
C PHE A 26 -17.53 2.25 -2.23
N GLU A 27 -18.78 2.21 -1.76
CA GLU A 27 -19.95 1.81 -2.55
C GLU A 27 -20.19 2.77 -3.71
N ALA A 28 -20.10 4.09 -3.47
CA ALA A 28 -20.19 5.09 -4.52
C ALA A 28 -19.10 4.89 -5.58
N TYR A 29 -17.85 4.67 -5.15
CA TYR A 29 -16.75 4.40 -6.08
C TYR A 29 -16.99 3.12 -6.89
N THR A 30 -17.30 2.00 -6.25
CA THR A 30 -17.52 0.71 -6.93
C THR A 30 -18.74 0.76 -7.86
N SER A 31 -19.78 1.54 -7.53
CA SER A 31 -20.96 1.75 -8.38
C SER A 31 -20.65 2.48 -9.70
N ILE A 32 -19.65 3.38 -9.72
CA ILE A 32 -19.20 4.07 -10.93
C ILE A 32 -18.42 3.12 -11.86
N TYR A 33 -17.84 2.05 -11.29
CA TYR A 33 -17.00 1.09 -11.99
C TYR A 33 -17.61 -0.33 -12.02
N VAL A 34 -18.94 -0.44 -12.04
CA VAL A 34 -19.64 -1.73 -12.11
C VAL A 34 -19.15 -2.57 -13.28
N GLY A 35 -18.77 -3.82 -13.00
CA GLY A 35 -18.18 -4.75 -13.99
C GLY A 35 -16.65 -4.77 -14.04
N ASP A 36 -15.99 -3.90 -13.26
CA ASP A 36 -14.54 -3.92 -13.05
C ASP A 36 -14.19 -4.89 -11.90
N ASN A 37 -13.64 -6.06 -12.24
CA ASN A 37 -13.23 -7.08 -11.27
C ASN A 37 -12.16 -6.57 -10.29
N ASP A 38 -11.48 -5.45 -10.60
CA ASP A 38 -10.45 -4.83 -9.77
C ASP A 38 -10.92 -3.54 -9.10
N SER A 39 -12.22 -3.28 -9.02
CA SER A 39 -12.76 -2.06 -8.38
C SER A 39 -12.23 -1.82 -6.96
N HIS A 40 -11.96 -2.89 -6.19
CA HIS A 40 -11.36 -2.80 -4.85
C HIS A 40 -9.90 -2.35 -4.91
N HIS A 41 -9.08 -2.98 -5.76
CA HIS A 41 -7.67 -2.62 -5.93
C HIS A 41 -7.53 -1.22 -6.54
N ASN A 42 -8.43 -0.82 -7.45
CA ASN A 42 -8.52 0.52 -8.02
C ASN A 42 -8.83 1.57 -6.96
N TYR A 43 -9.77 1.29 -6.06
CA TYR A 43 -10.05 2.17 -4.92
C TYR A 43 -8.81 2.30 -4.02
N MET A 44 -8.16 1.17 -3.69
CA MET A 44 -6.96 1.16 -2.87
C MET A 44 -5.82 1.96 -3.49
N ALA A 45 -5.60 1.81 -4.80
CA ALA A 45 -4.58 2.51 -5.57
C ALA A 45 -4.80 4.03 -5.60
N ASN A 46 -6.06 4.48 -5.64
CA ASN A 46 -6.39 5.90 -5.76
C ASN A 46 -6.43 6.63 -4.41
N PHE A 47 -6.87 5.96 -3.34
CA PHE A 47 -7.16 6.65 -2.08
C PHE A 47 -6.36 6.14 -0.88
N TRP A 48 -5.85 4.91 -0.92
CA TRP A 48 -5.34 4.25 0.28
C TRP A 48 -3.85 4.02 0.29
N VAL A 49 -3.12 4.21 -0.82
CA VAL A 49 -1.65 3.99 -0.87
C VAL A 49 -0.90 4.67 0.28
N ASP A 50 -1.23 5.92 0.59
CA ASP A 50 -0.60 6.64 1.70
C ASP A 50 -0.94 6.02 3.06
N ARG A 51 -2.17 5.55 3.24
CA ARG A 51 -2.61 4.86 4.46
C ARG A 51 -1.97 3.49 4.60
N MET A 52 -1.81 2.77 3.50
CA MET A 52 -1.08 1.50 3.46
C MET A 52 0.38 1.70 3.84
N ALA A 53 1.00 2.76 3.32
CA ALA A 53 2.36 3.14 3.68
C ALA A 53 2.50 3.43 5.18
N ASP A 54 1.58 4.21 5.78
CA ASP A 54 1.57 4.48 7.23
C ASP A 54 1.48 3.18 8.05
N MET A 55 0.65 2.24 7.61
CA MET A 55 0.49 0.94 8.29
C MET A 55 1.74 0.07 8.15
N LEU A 56 2.33 0.03 6.96
CA LEU A 56 3.58 -0.71 6.71
C LEU A 56 4.73 -0.16 7.54
N GLU A 57 4.83 1.16 7.67
CA GLU A 57 5.80 1.82 8.55
C GLU A 57 5.60 1.41 10.01
N GLN A 58 4.37 1.47 10.52
CA GLN A 58 4.07 1.06 11.90
C GLN A 58 4.39 -0.42 12.16
N ILE A 59 4.01 -1.29 11.23
CA ILE A 59 4.33 -2.73 11.32
C ILE A 59 5.83 -2.94 11.33
N HIS A 60 6.58 -2.23 10.47
CA HIS A 60 8.03 -2.33 10.42
C HIS A 60 8.68 -1.95 11.76
N LEU A 61 8.19 -0.89 12.42
CA LEU A 61 8.65 -0.49 13.74
C LEU A 61 8.30 -1.53 14.83
N GLN A 62 7.12 -2.15 14.75
CA GLN A 62 6.63 -3.10 15.76
C GLN A 62 7.24 -4.49 15.65
N LEU A 63 7.59 -4.96 14.45
CA LEU A 63 8.13 -6.30 14.23
C LEU A 63 9.59 -6.46 14.71
N GLY A 64 10.19 -5.45 15.35
CA GLY A 64 11.46 -5.60 16.05
C GLY A 64 12.65 -5.93 15.14
N TYR A 65 12.58 -5.65 13.85
CA TYR A 65 13.67 -5.89 12.91
C TYR A 65 14.70 -4.74 12.95
N SER A 66 15.31 -4.49 14.10
CA SER A 66 16.43 -3.55 14.22
C SER A 66 17.52 -3.85 13.18
N ASN A 67 17.73 -5.12 12.86
CA ASN A 67 18.64 -5.57 11.80
C ASN A 67 18.23 -5.11 10.40
N LEU A 68 16.93 -5.20 10.04
CA LEU A 68 16.44 -4.73 8.73
C LEU A 68 16.56 -3.21 8.64
N ASN A 69 16.18 -2.50 9.71
CA ASN A 69 16.33 -1.06 9.78
C ASN A 69 17.80 -0.64 9.68
N ASN A 70 18.71 -1.27 10.42
CA ASN A 70 20.15 -0.99 10.36
C ASN A 70 20.73 -1.29 8.97
N PHE A 71 20.32 -2.40 8.37
CA PHE A 71 20.76 -2.78 7.04
C PHE A 71 20.26 -1.76 5.99
N LEU A 72 18.96 -1.49 5.95
CA LEU A 72 18.39 -0.55 4.98
C LEU A 72 18.93 0.85 5.19
N THR A 73 19.08 1.32 6.42
CA THR A 73 19.66 2.63 6.68
C THR A 73 21.14 2.69 6.28
N THR A 74 21.91 1.62 6.46
CA THR A 74 23.34 1.63 6.07
C THR A 74 23.54 1.58 4.55
N PHE A 75 22.75 0.77 3.84
CA PHE A 75 23.03 0.43 2.44
C PHE A 75 22.07 1.05 1.40
N ALA A 76 20.86 1.41 1.81
CA ALA A 76 19.83 1.93 0.91
C ALA A 76 19.38 3.35 1.26
N TYR A 77 19.32 3.69 2.55
CA TYR A 77 18.71 4.92 3.08
C TYR A 77 19.54 5.50 4.25
N PRO A 78 20.73 6.08 3.97
CA PRO A 78 21.68 6.59 4.98
C PRO A 78 21.08 7.59 5.98
N THR A 79 20.01 8.26 5.60
CA THR A 79 19.34 9.29 6.40
C THR A 79 18.06 8.80 7.08
N GLY A 80 17.79 7.50 7.07
CA GLY A 80 16.53 6.93 7.54
C GLY A 80 15.60 6.52 6.40
N ILE A 81 14.74 5.53 6.66
CA ILE A 81 13.83 4.97 5.67
C ILE A 81 12.70 5.97 5.39
N PRO A 82 12.55 6.47 4.15
CA PRO A 82 11.54 7.47 3.83
C PRO A 82 10.15 6.84 3.69
N LYS A 83 9.08 7.64 3.82
CA LYS A 83 7.70 7.19 3.62
C LYS A 83 7.51 6.54 2.23
N ASP A 84 8.18 7.05 1.20
CA ASP A 84 8.06 6.55 -0.17
C ASP A 84 8.60 5.12 -0.34
N PHE A 85 9.48 4.65 0.55
CA PHE A 85 9.81 3.23 0.65
C PHE A 85 8.57 2.37 0.90
N TYR A 86 7.76 2.76 1.88
CA TYR A 86 6.52 2.04 2.23
C TYR A 86 5.43 2.23 1.17
N LYS A 87 5.38 3.37 0.48
CA LYS A 87 4.52 3.54 -0.69
C LYS A 87 4.93 2.59 -1.82
N GLY A 88 6.23 2.42 -2.05
CA GLY A 88 6.76 1.43 -3.00
C GLY A 88 6.27 0.02 -2.67
N LEU A 89 6.39 -0.40 -1.41
CA LEU A 89 5.86 -1.69 -0.94
C LEU A 89 4.34 -1.82 -1.13
N ALA A 90 3.58 -0.76 -0.87
CA ALA A 90 2.13 -0.75 -1.12
C ALA A 90 1.81 -0.90 -2.62
N TRP A 91 2.59 -0.26 -3.49
CA TRP A 91 2.45 -0.40 -4.94
C TRP A 91 2.87 -1.77 -5.46
N GLU A 92 3.86 -2.44 -4.86
CA GLU A 92 4.26 -3.79 -5.25
C GLU A 92 3.06 -4.77 -5.21
N GLY A 93 2.20 -4.63 -4.19
CA GLY A 93 0.97 -5.42 -4.06
C GLY A 93 -0.20 -4.98 -4.97
N LEU A 94 -0.06 -3.88 -5.72
CA LEU A 94 -1.13 -3.32 -6.56
C LEU A 94 -0.77 -3.22 -8.05
N LYS A 95 0.51 -3.02 -8.39
CA LYS A 95 0.95 -2.65 -9.74
C LYS A 95 0.76 -3.78 -10.76
N TYR A 96 0.72 -5.03 -10.29
CA TYR A 96 0.51 -6.22 -11.13
C TYR A 96 -0.96 -6.53 -11.40
N GLU A 97 -1.88 -5.91 -10.66
CA GLU A 97 -3.34 -6.04 -10.86
C GLU A 97 -3.87 -5.02 -11.88
N GLU A 98 -2.99 -4.48 -12.74
CA GLU A 98 -3.36 -3.55 -13.82
C GLU A 98 -4.26 -2.36 -13.41
N VAL A 99 -4.19 -1.96 -12.14
CA VAL A 99 -5.06 -0.93 -11.58
C VAL A 99 -4.91 0.40 -12.30
N LYS A 100 -6.02 1.13 -12.48
CA LYS A 100 -6.09 2.44 -13.13
C LYS A 100 -5.11 3.43 -12.51
N GLY A 101 -4.99 3.42 -11.18
CA GLY A 101 -4.03 4.27 -10.46
C GLY A 101 -2.57 4.03 -10.85
N TRP A 102 -2.21 2.80 -11.25
CA TRP A 102 -0.88 2.48 -11.79
C TRP A 102 -0.78 2.83 -13.28
N LYS A 103 -1.79 2.47 -14.07
CA LYS A 103 -1.84 2.77 -15.52
C LYS A 103 -1.66 4.27 -15.80
N ASN A 104 -2.28 5.12 -14.97
CA ASN A 104 -2.25 6.56 -15.11
C ASN A 104 -0.94 7.23 -14.65
N LYS A 105 -0.01 6.50 -14.03
CA LYS A 105 1.28 7.07 -13.61
C LYS A 105 2.20 7.31 -14.80
N THR A 106 2.94 8.41 -14.72
CA THR A 106 4.03 8.71 -15.67
C THR A 106 5.17 7.70 -15.53
N LYS A 107 6.06 7.67 -16.51
CA LYS A 107 7.26 6.82 -16.44
C LYS A 107 8.11 7.18 -15.22
N GLU A 108 8.31 8.47 -14.95
CA GLU A 108 9.12 8.94 -13.83
C GLU A 108 8.53 8.49 -12.48
N GLN A 109 7.21 8.56 -12.33
CA GLN A 109 6.53 8.09 -11.12
C GLN A 109 6.66 6.57 -10.94
N LYS A 110 6.62 5.81 -12.03
CA LYS A 110 6.81 4.35 -12.00
C LYS A 110 8.25 4.01 -11.65
N ASP A 111 9.22 4.68 -12.26
CA ASP A 111 10.65 4.51 -12.00
C ASP A 111 11.01 4.83 -10.53
N GLU A 112 10.41 5.89 -9.96
CA GLU A 112 10.58 6.23 -8.54
C GLU A 112 10.02 5.13 -7.62
N ILE A 113 8.83 4.62 -7.92
CA ILE A 113 8.22 3.52 -7.16
C ILE A 113 9.08 2.24 -7.27
N ASP A 114 9.52 1.89 -8.47
CA ASP A 114 10.36 0.71 -8.71
C ASP A 114 11.72 0.83 -8.04
N PHE A 115 12.30 2.04 -7.97
CA PHE A 115 13.50 2.29 -7.17
C PHE A 115 13.30 1.89 -5.70
N HIS A 116 12.19 2.31 -5.08
CA HIS A 116 11.87 1.97 -3.69
C HIS A 116 11.62 0.47 -3.48
N ILE A 117 10.93 -0.17 -4.44
CA ILE A 117 10.68 -1.62 -4.43
C ILE A 117 11.99 -2.40 -4.53
N ASP A 118 12.90 -2.00 -5.42
CA ASP A 118 14.20 -2.63 -5.53
C ASP A 118 15.03 -2.46 -4.26
N LYS A 119 14.95 -1.31 -3.58
CA LYS A 119 15.57 -1.13 -2.26
C LYS A 119 15.02 -2.09 -1.21
N ALA A 120 13.73 -2.42 -1.25
CA ALA A 120 13.13 -3.38 -0.33
C ALA A 120 13.68 -4.81 -0.52
N LYS A 121 14.07 -5.19 -1.75
CA LYS A 121 14.68 -6.50 -2.02
C LYS A 121 15.99 -6.71 -1.27
N TYR A 122 16.79 -5.67 -1.07
CA TYR A 122 18.03 -5.80 -0.28
C TYR A 122 17.75 -6.17 1.19
N GLY A 123 16.57 -5.82 1.70
CA GLY A 123 16.12 -6.17 3.04
C GLY A 123 15.62 -7.61 3.19
N THR A 124 15.32 -8.29 2.07
CA THR A 124 14.98 -9.71 2.10
C THR A 124 16.27 -10.51 2.26
N LYS A 125 16.36 -11.35 3.31
CA LYS A 125 17.46 -12.30 3.42
C LYS A 125 17.50 -13.10 2.10
N ASN A 126 18.61 -13.04 1.38
CA ASN A 126 18.98 -14.14 0.51
C ASN A 126 19.17 -15.35 1.43
N CYS A 127 18.13 -16.18 1.54
CA CYS A 127 18.25 -17.50 2.12
C CYS A 127 19.11 -18.32 1.15
N ASN A 128 20.42 -18.29 1.38
CA ASN A 128 21.36 -19.26 0.82
C ASN A 128 21.37 -20.50 1.72
#